data_AF-A0AAW5AT66-F1
#
_entry.id   AF-A0AAW5AT66-F1
#
_cell.length_a   1.000
_cell.length_b   1.000
_cell.length_c   1.000
_cell.angle_alpha   90.00
_cell.angle_beta   90.00
_cell.angle_gamma   90.00
#
_symmetry.space_group_name_H-M   'P 1'
#
loop_
_entity.id
_entity.type
_entity.pdbx_description
1 polymer ?
#
loop_
_entity_poly.entity_id
_entity_poly.type
_entity_poly.pdbx_seq_one_letter_code
_entity_poly.pdbx_strand_id
1 'polypeptide(L)'
;MRTPTEKAQMLAVGRNSSLIGHIKNPTEKVQLMAVHDSPANILRIKNPSRQACLSCLGSVMPGGTAGIHFKEDISEAVKNLFTRLGEIEERYGELMRDAGHMDTYDARYEATEKAEAYRTRKISAAVGTFRKEAVLETSAVPEKTVAVEKTEATEAQPSSGEMRFKGGRRELTIRNGSAVLRTNGESFDATDILKDMSAHGVDIDRVSGKAMSEMLKGNKTALPGASGNSVFAIVKGPAGYGLKAFQIAKQVHSAAAQEI
;
A
#
# COMPACT_ATOMS: atom_id res chain seq x y z
N MET A 1 -33.56 30.38 -7.78
CA MET A 1 -32.31 29.91 -8.44
C MET A 1 -32.56 28.52 -9.02
N ARG A 2 -32.26 28.29 -10.30
CA ARG A 2 -32.36 26.96 -10.92
C ARG A 2 -31.21 26.09 -10.44
N THR A 3 -31.51 24.87 -9.98
CA THR A 3 -30.49 23.84 -9.72
C THR A 3 -29.98 23.35 -11.08
N PRO A 4 -28.66 23.41 -11.36
CA PRO A 4 -28.12 22.89 -12.61
C PRO A 4 -28.38 21.38 -12.71
N THR A 5 -28.75 20.89 -13.89
CA THR A 5 -28.97 19.47 -14.15
C THR A 5 -27.68 18.67 -13.96
N GLU A 6 -27.77 17.38 -13.62
CA GLU A 6 -26.57 16.51 -13.47
C GLU A 6 -25.68 16.59 -14.71
N LYS A 7 -26.25 16.59 -15.92
CA LYS A 7 -25.49 16.73 -17.17
C LYS A 7 -24.70 18.05 -17.23
N ALA A 8 -25.29 19.16 -16.80
CA ALA A 8 -24.60 20.44 -16.75
C ALA A 8 -23.48 20.45 -15.70
N GLN A 9 -23.72 19.83 -14.54
CA GLN A 9 -22.71 19.66 -13.49
C GLN A 9 -21.52 18.82 -13.98
N MET A 10 -21.79 17.69 -14.63
CA MET A 10 -20.77 16.80 -15.22
C MET A 10 -19.94 17.50 -16.30
N LEU A 11 -20.55 18.36 -17.13
CA LEU A 11 -19.82 19.16 -18.12
C LEU A 11 -18.88 20.18 -17.47
N ALA A 12 -19.28 20.79 -16.36
CA ALA A 12 -18.43 21.72 -15.62
C ALA A 12 -17.22 20.99 -15.00
N VAL A 13 -17.48 19.90 -14.27
CA VAL A 13 -16.44 19.09 -13.62
C VAL A 13 -15.52 18.40 -14.64
N GLY A 14 -16.06 17.92 -15.76
CA GLY A 14 -15.27 17.31 -16.83
C GLY A 14 -14.33 18.29 -17.55
N ARG A 15 -14.60 19.60 -17.49
CA ARG A 15 -13.67 20.63 -17.99
C ARG A 15 -12.61 20.99 -16.97
N ASN A 16 -13.00 21.07 -15.70
CA ASN A 16 -12.11 21.32 -14.58
C ASN A 16 -12.75 20.78 -13.31
N SER A 17 -12.16 19.73 -12.76
CA SER A 17 -12.72 19.02 -11.61
C SER A 17 -12.82 19.89 -10.36
N SER A 18 -11.94 20.87 -10.21
CA SER A 18 -11.95 21.83 -9.10
C SER A 18 -13.19 22.73 -9.08
N LEU A 19 -13.90 22.85 -10.20
CA LEU A 19 -15.16 23.62 -10.27
C LEU A 19 -16.27 23.00 -9.43
N ILE A 20 -16.11 21.76 -8.95
CA ILE A 20 -17.11 21.14 -8.07
C ILE A 20 -17.40 21.96 -6.80
N GLY A 21 -16.42 22.72 -6.31
CA GLY A 21 -16.61 23.62 -5.16
C GLY A 21 -17.60 24.77 -5.41
N HIS A 22 -17.92 25.05 -6.67
CA HIS A 22 -18.90 26.08 -7.05
C HIS A 22 -20.27 25.49 -7.39
N ILE A 23 -20.41 24.16 -7.43
CA ILE A 23 -21.67 23.50 -7.74
C ILE A 23 -22.47 23.33 -6.45
N LYS A 24 -23.67 23.90 -6.39
CA LYS A 24 -24.59 23.69 -5.28
C LYS A 24 -25.20 22.29 -5.38
N ASN A 25 -25.07 21.49 -4.31
CA ASN A 25 -25.60 20.13 -4.20
C ASN A 25 -25.18 19.23 -5.38
N PRO A 26 -23.87 18.99 -5.59
CA PRO A 26 -23.41 18.13 -6.67
C PRO A 26 -23.92 16.70 -6.44
N THR A 27 -24.39 16.03 -7.50
CA THR A 27 -24.83 14.64 -7.40
C THR A 27 -23.64 13.72 -7.07
N GLU A 28 -23.90 12.55 -6.46
CA GLU A 28 -22.83 11.59 -6.14
C GLU A 28 -21.95 11.26 -7.36
N LYS A 29 -22.55 11.12 -8.54
CA LYS A 29 -21.82 10.86 -9.79
C LYS A 29 -20.85 11.98 -10.16
N VAL A 30 -21.28 13.23 -9.96
CA VAL A 30 -20.44 14.43 -10.18
C VAL A 30 -19.31 14.50 -9.16
N GLN A 31 -19.61 14.16 -7.90
CA GLN A 31 -18.61 14.06 -6.83
C GLN A 31 -17.55 13.02 -7.14
N LEU A 32 -17.95 11.81 -7.56
CA LEU A 32 -17.05 10.74 -7.96
C LEU A 32 -16.15 11.16 -9.11
N MET A 33 -16.72 11.78 -10.16
CA MET A 33 -15.93 12.31 -11.27
C MET A 33 -14.86 13.29 -10.79
N ALA A 34 -15.20 14.21 -9.88
CA ALA A 34 -14.23 15.19 -9.37
C ALA A 34 -13.11 14.54 -8.55
N VAL A 35 -13.43 13.58 -7.67
CA VAL A 35 -12.42 12.94 -6.80
C VAL A 35 -11.59 11.88 -7.54
N HIS A 36 -12.10 11.31 -8.64
CA HIS A 36 -11.32 10.43 -9.52
C HIS A 36 -10.24 11.21 -10.29
N ASP A 37 -10.56 12.43 -10.74
CA ASP A 37 -9.60 13.30 -11.41
C ASP A 37 -8.56 13.86 -10.42
N SER A 38 -9.02 14.34 -9.26
CA SER A 38 -8.14 14.75 -8.17
C SER A 38 -8.77 14.46 -6.81
N PRO A 39 -8.19 13.53 -6.02
CA PRO A 39 -8.70 13.19 -4.69
C PRO A 39 -8.83 14.39 -3.75
N ALA A 40 -7.98 15.41 -3.90
CA ALA A 40 -8.02 16.64 -3.12
C ALA A 40 -9.32 17.46 -3.32
N ASN A 41 -10.07 17.21 -4.40
CA ASN A 41 -11.38 17.83 -4.61
C ASN A 41 -12.39 17.49 -3.51
N ILE A 42 -12.16 16.44 -2.70
CA ILE A 42 -12.99 16.12 -1.54
C ILE A 42 -13.11 17.29 -0.56
N LEU A 43 -12.05 18.12 -0.45
CA LEU A 43 -12.03 19.33 0.39
C LEU A 43 -12.97 20.42 -0.14
N ARG A 44 -13.25 20.41 -1.44
CA ARG A 44 -14.11 21.40 -2.12
C ARG A 44 -15.59 20.99 -2.07
N ILE A 45 -15.90 19.74 -1.75
CA ILE A 45 -17.27 19.23 -1.69
C ILE A 45 -17.84 19.49 -0.29
N LYS A 46 -18.90 20.30 -0.21
CA LYS A 46 -19.53 20.65 1.06
C LYS A 46 -20.03 19.42 1.81
N ASN A 47 -20.85 18.60 1.14
CA ASN A 47 -21.42 17.36 1.67
C ASN A 47 -20.98 16.18 0.80
N PRO A 48 -19.79 15.60 1.05
CA PRO A 48 -19.29 14.50 0.25
C PRO A 48 -20.11 13.24 0.51
N SER A 49 -20.42 12.50 -0.55
CA SER A 49 -21.06 11.20 -0.43
C SER A 49 -20.09 10.18 0.14
N ARG A 50 -20.63 9.14 0.78
CA ARG A 50 -19.81 8.05 1.32
C ARG A 50 -18.94 7.41 0.24
N GLN A 51 -19.46 7.23 -0.96
CA GLN A 51 -18.70 6.65 -2.06
C GLN A 51 -17.57 7.57 -2.52
N ALA A 52 -17.80 8.89 -2.55
CA ALA A 52 -16.74 9.85 -2.87
C ALA A 52 -15.61 9.81 -1.82
N CYS A 53 -15.96 9.73 -0.53
CA CYS A 53 -15.01 9.57 0.57
C CYS A 53 -14.18 8.27 0.44
N LEU A 54 -14.81 7.14 0.13
CA LEU A 54 -14.08 5.87 -0.07
C LEU A 54 -13.18 5.92 -1.31
N SER A 55 -13.65 6.53 -2.39
CA SER A 55 -12.89 6.64 -3.63
C SER A 55 -11.59 7.42 -3.45
N CYS A 56 -11.60 8.55 -2.73
CA CYS A 56 -10.38 9.33 -2.51
C CYS A 56 -9.40 8.60 -1.57
N LEU A 57 -9.89 7.82 -0.60
CA LEU A 57 -9.03 7.04 0.29
C LEU A 57 -8.18 5.99 -0.44
N GLY A 58 -8.67 5.44 -1.55
CA GLY A 58 -7.91 4.51 -2.38
C GLY A 58 -6.60 5.09 -2.92
N SER A 59 -6.50 6.41 -3.06
CA SER A 59 -5.27 7.08 -3.54
C SER A 59 -4.21 7.29 -2.47
N VAL A 60 -4.58 7.22 -1.18
CA VAL A 60 -3.70 7.58 -0.05
C VAL A 60 -3.44 6.40 0.89
N MET A 61 -4.24 5.34 0.81
CA MET A 61 -4.06 4.15 1.63
C MET A 61 -3.37 3.04 0.83
N PRO A 62 -2.18 2.57 1.26
CA PRO A 62 -1.56 1.36 0.69
C PRO A 62 -2.52 0.17 0.82
N GLY A 63 -2.79 -0.53 -0.29
CA GLY A 63 -3.75 -1.64 -0.34
C GLY A 63 -5.23 -1.22 -0.45
N GLY A 64 -5.52 0.08 -0.56
CA GLY A 64 -6.86 0.62 -0.71
C GLY A 64 -7.73 0.52 0.56
N THR A 65 -9.05 0.58 0.37
CA THR A 65 -10.05 0.53 1.45
C THR A 65 -10.63 -0.87 1.68
N ALA A 66 -10.18 -1.88 0.94
CA ALA A 66 -10.73 -3.22 0.99
C ALA A 66 -10.47 -3.88 2.36
N GLY A 67 -11.51 -4.46 2.97
CA GLY A 67 -11.42 -5.11 4.27
C GLY A 67 -11.40 -4.17 5.48
N ILE A 68 -11.55 -2.85 5.27
CA ILE A 68 -11.63 -1.87 6.36
C ILE A 68 -13.09 -1.53 6.66
N HIS A 69 -13.50 -1.77 7.90
CA HIS A 69 -14.84 -1.42 8.39
C HIS A 69 -14.85 0.01 8.94
N PHE A 70 -15.14 0.96 8.06
CA PHE A 70 -15.31 2.37 8.43
C PHE A 70 -16.63 2.62 9.18
N LYS A 71 -16.64 3.65 10.01
CA LYS A 71 -17.86 4.27 10.55
C LYS A 71 -18.81 4.71 9.41
N GLU A 72 -20.09 4.87 9.72
CA GLU A 72 -21.09 5.27 8.71
C GLU A 72 -20.79 6.65 8.09
N ASP A 73 -20.47 7.62 8.94
CA ASP A 73 -19.98 8.94 8.54
C ASP A 73 -18.46 9.04 8.76
N ILE A 74 -17.75 9.24 7.65
CA ILE A 74 -16.30 9.45 7.62
C ILE A 74 -15.93 10.78 6.94
N SER A 75 -16.91 11.60 6.58
CA SER A 75 -16.71 12.79 5.75
C SER A 75 -15.70 13.76 6.40
N GLU A 76 -15.87 14.05 7.68
CA GLU A 76 -15.00 14.93 8.45
C GLU A 76 -13.59 14.35 8.63
N ALA A 77 -13.51 13.05 8.98
CA ALA A 77 -12.22 12.36 9.13
C ALA A 77 -11.43 12.34 7.82
N VAL A 78 -12.10 12.12 6.69
CA VAL A 78 -11.49 12.17 5.36
C VAL A 78 -11.03 13.58 5.01
N LYS A 79 -11.84 14.61 5.27
CA LYS A 79 -11.43 16.00 5.05
C LYS A 79 -10.20 16.35 5.90
N ASN A 80 -10.19 15.99 7.17
CA ASN A 80 -9.05 16.21 8.06
C ASN A 80 -7.78 15.49 7.57
N LEU A 81 -7.90 14.26 7.06
CA LEU A 81 -6.79 13.56 6.43
C LEU A 81 -6.25 14.35 5.23
N PHE A 82 -7.12 14.75 4.29
CA PHE A 82 -6.70 15.47 3.08
C PHE A 82 -6.13 16.86 3.37
N THR A 83 -6.63 17.57 4.39
CA THR A 83 -6.03 18.82 4.87
C THR A 83 -4.60 18.58 5.35
N ARG A 84 -4.38 17.59 6.22
CA ARG A 84 -3.03 17.24 6.70
C ARG A 84 -2.09 16.81 5.57
N LEU A 85 -2.60 16.05 4.59
CA LEU A 85 -1.81 15.67 3.42
C LEU A 85 -1.40 16.90 2.61
N GLY A 86 -2.29 17.89 2.44
CA GLY A 86 -1.95 19.17 1.82
C GLY A 86 -0.83 19.91 2.54
N GLU A 87 -0.91 20.03 3.87
CA GLU A 87 0.14 20.67 4.69
C GLU A 87 1.50 19.95 4.57
N ILE A 88 1.47 18.61 4.51
CA ILE A 88 2.68 17.80 4.33
C ILE A 88 3.30 18.03 2.95
N GLU A 89 2.50 18.07 1.89
CA GLU A 89 2.97 18.33 0.53
C GLU A 89 3.51 19.76 0.37
N GLU A 90 2.88 20.74 1.00
CA GLU A 90 3.38 22.12 1.03
C GLU A 90 4.77 22.17 1.67
N ARG A 91 4.92 21.58 2.85
CA ARG A 91 6.21 21.53 3.55
C ARG A 91 7.26 20.72 2.80
N TYR A 92 6.87 19.61 2.16
CA TYR A 92 7.74 18.85 1.29
C TYR A 92 8.23 19.70 0.10
N GLY A 93 7.33 20.47 -0.51
CA GLY A 93 7.67 21.41 -1.58
C GLY A 93 8.69 22.47 -1.15
N GLU A 94 8.57 23.01 0.07
CA GLU A 94 9.58 23.90 0.66
C GLU A 94 10.94 23.21 0.78
N LEU A 95 11.00 22.02 1.39
CA LEU A 95 12.25 21.28 1.55
C LEU A 95 12.92 20.96 0.21
N MET A 96 12.13 20.64 -0.82
CA MET A 96 12.63 20.39 -2.17
C MET A 96 13.18 21.65 -2.85
N ARG A 97 12.56 22.82 -2.62
CA ARG A 97 13.11 24.10 -3.11
C ARG A 97 14.43 24.41 -2.40
N ASP A 98 14.48 24.26 -1.08
CA ASP A 98 15.69 24.47 -0.29
C ASP A 98 16.82 23.54 -0.76
N ALA A 99 16.52 22.26 -0.99
CA ALA A 99 17.48 21.31 -1.55
C ALA A 99 18.01 21.76 -2.92
N GLY A 100 17.14 22.28 -3.78
CA GLY A 100 17.51 22.83 -5.10
C GLY A 100 18.45 24.03 -5.04
N HIS A 101 18.52 24.73 -3.91
CA HIS A 101 19.42 25.87 -3.68
C HIS A 101 20.77 25.47 -3.04
N MET A 102 21.03 24.17 -2.83
CA MET A 102 22.31 23.72 -2.28
C MET A 102 23.46 23.85 -3.30
N ASP A 103 24.60 24.38 -2.85
CA ASP A 103 25.76 24.68 -3.71
C ASP A 103 26.52 23.44 -4.21
N THR A 104 26.37 22.30 -3.53
CA THR A 104 27.07 21.06 -3.86
C THR A 104 26.09 19.92 -4.15
N TYR A 105 26.53 18.98 -5.00
CA TYR A 105 25.75 17.80 -5.33
C TYR A 105 25.43 16.97 -4.09
N ASP A 106 26.42 16.71 -3.23
CA ASP A 106 26.24 15.89 -2.02
C ASP A 106 25.22 16.53 -1.06
N ALA A 107 25.32 17.84 -0.80
CA ALA A 107 24.36 18.55 0.05
C ALA A 107 22.95 18.53 -0.55
N ARG A 108 22.81 18.71 -1.87
CA ARG A 108 21.50 18.58 -2.56
C ARG A 108 20.92 17.18 -2.43
N TYR A 109 21.76 16.16 -2.63
CA TYR A 109 21.36 14.77 -2.55
C TYR A 109 20.86 14.41 -1.14
N GLU A 110 21.64 14.77 -0.11
CA GLU A 110 21.24 14.56 1.28
C GLU A 110 19.96 15.31 1.66
N ALA A 111 19.81 16.57 1.22
CA ALA A 111 18.62 17.36 1.49
C ALA A 111 17.38 16.77 0.81
N THR A 112 17.53 16.26 -0.41
CA THR A 112 16.45 15.58 -1.15
C THR A 112 16.02 14.30 -0.44
N GLU A 113 16.96 13.43 -0.05
CA GLU A 113 16.66 12.20 0.70
C GLU A 113 15.96 12.52 2.04
N LYS A 114 16.38 13.58 2.74
CA LYS A 114 15.72 14.04 3.98
C LYS A 114 14.28 14.51 3.71
N ALA A 115 14.04 15.23 2.61
CA ALA A 115 12.71 15.70 2.22
C ALA A 115 11.79 14.51 1.87
N GLU A 116 12.28 13.54 1.10
CA GLU A 116 11.54 12.33 0.77
C GLU A 116 11.20 11.51 2.02
N ALA A 117 12.18 11.30 2.91
CA ALA A 117 11.97 10.61 4.18
C ALA A 117 10.92 11.33 5.06
N TYR A 118 10.96 12.66 5.11
CA TYR A 118 9.95 13.48 5.79
C TYR A 118 8.56 13.19 5.22
N ARG A 119 8.40 13.28 3.90
CA ARG A 119 7.11 13.08 3.22
C ARG A 119 6.54 11.70 3.51
N THR A 120 7.31 10.65 3.29
CA THR A 120 6.88 9.26 3.53
C THR A 120 6.46 9.04 4.99
N ARG A 121 7.28 9.50 5.95
CA ARG A 121 7.00 9.33 7.38
C ARG A 121 5.72 10.06 7.78
N LYS A 122 5.52 11.29 7.30
CA LYS A 122 4.39 12.13 7.70
C LYS A 122 3.08 11.67 7.06
N ILE A 123 3.09 11.25 5.80
CA ILE A 123 1.91 10.64 5.16
C ILE A 123 1.49 9.37 5.91
N SER A 124 2.44 8.47 6.19
CA SER A 124 2.17 7.24 6.94
C SER A 124 1.57 7.52 8.32
N ALA A 125 2.11 8.51 9.04
CA ALA A 125 1.56 8.94 10.33
C ALA A 125 0.13 9.50 10.20
N ALA A 126 -0.13 10.34 9.19
CA ALA A 126 -1.46 10.91 8.96
C ALA A 126 -2.52 9.84 8.66
N VAL A 127 -2.19 8.87 7.80
CA VAL A 127 -3.06 7.72 7.49
C VAL A 127 -3.27 6.83 8.72
N GLY A 128 -2.23 6.63 9.52
CA GLY A 128 -2.32 5.90 10.79
C GLY A 128 -3.29 6.55 11.79
N THR A 129 -3.24 7.88 11.92
CA THR A 129 -4.20 8.62 12.77
C THR A 129 -5.61 8.55 12.22
N PHE A 130 -5.81 8.74 10.90
CA PHE A 130 -7.11 8.58 10.27
C PHE A 130 -7.72 7.20 10.54
N ARG A 131 -6.92 6.12 10.43
CA ARG A 131 -7.39 4.76 10.71
C ARG A 131 -7.94 4.62 12.13
N LYS A 132 -7.29 5.22 13.12
CA LYS A 132 -7.76 5.20 14.52
C LYS A 132 -9.07 5.96 14.70
N GLU A 133 -9.25 7.06 13.99
CA GLU A 133 -10.43 7.92 14.12
C GLU A 133 -11.65 7.37 13.36
N ALA A 134 -11.43 6.74 12.20
CA ALA A 134 -12.49 6.41 11.22
C ALA A 134 -12.94 4.94 11.20
N VAL A 135 -12.19 4.02 11.81
CA VAL A 135 -12.52 2.57 11.83
C VAL A 135 -13.34 2.23 13.07
N LEU A 136 -14.31 1.32 12.93
CA LEU A 136 -15.06 0.77 14.05
C LEU A 136 -14.18 -0.19 14.85
N GLU A 137 -14.09 0.01 16.17
CA GLU A 137 -13.54 -0.99 17.08
C GLU A 137 -14.51 -2.18 17.15
N THR A 138 -14.35 -3.18 16.29
CA THR A 138 -15.03 -4.46 16.50
C THR A 138 -14.31 -5.19 17.63
N SER A 139 -15.00 -5.34 18.75
CA SER A 139 -14.63 -6.19 19.89
C SER A 139 -14.15 -7.58 19.44
N ALA A 140 -12.91 -7.89 19.83
CA ALA A 140 -12.33 -9.20 20.15
C ALA A 140 -12.45 -10.38 19.15
N VAL A 141 -11.33 -10.68 18.49
CA VAL A 141 -10.63 -11.94 18.80
C VAL A 141 -9.33 -11.56 19.50
N PRO A 142 -9.03 -12.06 20.71
CA PRO A 142 -7.77 -11.75 21.37
C PRO A 142 -6.65 -12.42 20.57
N GLU A 143 -5.79 -11.63 19.92
CA GLU A 143 -4.44 -12.11 19.64
C GLU A 143 -3.78 -12.32 21.00
N LYS A 144 -3.72 -13.60 21.36
CA LYS A 144 -3.09 -14.11 22.57
C LYS A 144 -1.71 -13.49 22.68
N THR A 145 -1.56 -12.59 23.65
CA THR A 145 -0.27 -12.22 24.24
C THR A 145 0.44 -13.51 24.65
N VAL A 146 1.37 -13.98 23.84
CA VAL A 146 2.40 -14.90 24.28
C VAL A 146 3.61 -14.03 24.60
N ALA A 147 3.71 -13.67 25.88
CA ALA A 147 4.96 -13.23 26.45
C ALA A 147 5.92 -14.42 26.44
N VAL A 148 6.95 -14.39 25.59
CA VAL A 148 8.20 -15.11 25.81
C VAL A 148 9.35 -14.21 25.36
N GLU A 149 10.01 -13.70 26.40
CA GLU A 149 11.44 -13.40 26.55
C GLU A 149 12.09 -12.26 25.77
N LYS A 150 12.42 -11.22 26.55
CA LYS A 150 13.57 -10.34 26.35
C LYS A 150 14.81 -11.14 25.97
N THR A 151 15.36 -10.84 24.79
CA THR A 151 16.80 -10.68 24.63
C THR A 151 17.07 -9.38 23.88
N GLU A 152 17.74 -8.47 24.59
CA GLU A 152 18.50 -7.31 24.11
C GLU A 152 19.51 -7.76 23.03
N ALA A 153 19.94 -6.96 22.04
CA ALA A 153 19.71 -5.56 21.70
C ALA A 153 20.17 -5.29 20.25
N THR A 154 19.64 -4.17 19.70
CA THR A 154 20.25 -3.26 18.69
C THR A 154 20.42 -3.79 17.26
N GLU A 155 19.94 -3.16 16.17
CA GLU A 155 19.64 -1.74 15.96
C GLU A 155 18.85 -1.52 14.64
N ALA A 156 17.92 -0.55 14.67
CA ALA A 156 17.36 0.27 13.59
C ALA A 156 16.47 -0.33 12.46
N GLN A 157 15.16 -0.03 12.55
CA GLN A 157 14.28 0.41 11.45
C GLN A 157 13.30 1.45 12.06
N PRO A 158 12.58 2.33 11.30
CA PRO A 158 12.21 2.23 9.86
C PRO A 158 12.19 3.57 9.05
N SER A 159 12.18 3.51 7.70
CA SER A 159 11.40 4.39 6.78
C SER A 159 12.02 4.55 5.37
N SER A 160 11.38 3.94 4.39
CA SER A 160 11.33 4.31 2.95
C SER A 160 10.43 3.25 2.29
N GLY A 161 10.01 3.39 1.04
CA GLY A 161 9.26 2.36 0.28
C GLY A 161 10.07 1.08 0.00
N GLU A 162 10.84 0.65 0.99
CA GLU A 162 11.79 -0.44 0.97
C GLU A 162 11.26 -1.56 1.87
N MET A 163 10.80 -2.65 1.25
CA MET A 163 10.45 -3.85 1.98
C MET A 163 11.69 -4.69 2.18
N ARG A 164 11.98 -5.07 3.43
CA ARG A 164 13.10 -5.94 3.79
C ARG A 164 12.58 -7.20 4.44
N PHE A 165 13.00 -8.34 3.89
CA PHE A 165 12.64 -9.66 4.40
C PHE A 165 13.92 -10.46 4.65
N LYS A 166 13.98 -11.13 5.81
CA LYS A 166 15.08 -12.04 6.16
C LYS A 166 14.58 -13.46 6.32
N GLY A 167 15.35 -14.41 5.80
CA GLY A 167 15.10 -15.84 5.97
C GLY A 167 16.39 -16.63 5.88
N GLY A 168 16.81 -17.23 7.00
CA GLY A 168 18.10 -17.92 7.10
C GLY A 168 19.25 -16.97 6.79
N ARG A 169 20.13 -17.38 5.86
CA ARG A 169 21.28 -16.58 5.39
C ARG A 169 20.94 -15.57 4.28
N ARG A 170 19.68 -15.50 3.86
CA ARG A 170 19.23 -14.66 2.74
C ARG A 170 18.46 -13.45 3.24
N GLU A 171 18.68 -12.32 2.59
CA GLU A 171 17.96 -11.07 2.81
C GLU A 171 17.47 -10.54 1.46
N LEU A 172 16.17 -10.27 1.35
CA LEU A 172 15.54 -9.67 0.18
C LEU A 172 15.17 -8.23 0.49
N THR A 173 15.58 -7.32 -0.39
CA THR A 173 15.25 -5.89 -0.32
C THR A 173 14.51 -5.52 -1.58
N ILE A 174 13.34 -4.88 -1.46
CA ILE A 174 12.50 -4.46 -2.58
C ILE A 174 12.31 -2.95 -2.46
N ARG A 175 12.64 -2.20 -3.51
CA ARG A 175 12.43 -0.75 -3.59
C ARG A 175 12.05 -0.36 -5.01
N ASN A 176 10.99 0.42 -5.17
CA ASN A 176 10.57 1.01 -6.46
C ASN A 176 10.44 -0.01 -7.62
N GLY A 177 9.95 -1.22 -7.34
CA GLY A 177 9.77 -2.27 -8.36
C GLY A 177 11.05 -3.05 -8.72
N SER A 178 12.17 -2.75 -8.08
CA SER A 178 13.41 -3.55 -8.16
C SER A 178 13.60 -4.37 -6.89
N ALA A 179 14.22 -5.54 -7.01
CA ALA A 179 14.53 -6.38 -5.88
C ALA A 179 15.98 -6.87 -5.91
N VAL A 180 16.62 -6.87 -4.75
CA VAL A 180 17.99 -7.35 -4.55
C VAL A 180 17.99 -8.41 -3.46
N LEU A 181 18.54 -9.58 -3.76
CA LEU A 181 18.73 -10.65 -2.80
C LEU A 181 20.20 -10.76 -2.39
N ARG A 182 20.47 -10.65 -1.09
CA ARG A 182 21.80 -10.80 -0.49
C ARG A 182 21.93 -12.17 0.17
N THR A 183 23.01 -12.88 -0.12
CA THR A 183 23.32 -14.18 0.51
C THR A 183 24.82 -14.45 0.47
N ASN A 184 25.39 -15.00 1.54
CA ASN A 184 26.83 -15.29 1.65
C ASN A 184 27.76 -14.10 1.32
N GLY A 185 27.33 -12.87 1.59
CA GLY A 185 28.11 -11.66 1.28
C GLY A 185 27.98 -11.15 -0.17
N GLU A 186 27.32 -11.90 -1.05
CA GLU A 186 27.06 -11.50 -2.44
C GLU A 186 25.65 -10.91 -2.60
N SER A 187 25.46 -10.05 -3.60
CA SER A 187 24.18 -9.45 -3.96
C SER A 187 23.78 -9.84 -5.37
N PHE A 188 22.52 -10.21 -5.56
CA PHE A 188 21.98 -10.69 -6.84
C PHE A 188 20.74 -9.88 -7.21
N ASP A 189 20.56 -9.60 -8.51
CA ASP A 189 19.28 -9.13 -9.01
C ASP A 189 18.21 -10.20 -8.77
N ALA A 190 17.11 -9.77 -8.17
CA ALA A 190 15.98 -10.60 -7.80
C ALA A 190 14.66 -10.00 -8.31
N THR A 191 14.73 -9.03 -9.23
CA THR A 191 13.56 -8.33 -9.78
C THR A 191 12.58 -9.29 -10.46
N ASP A 192 13.06 -10.39 -11.01
CA ASP A 192 12.22 -11.42 -11.62
C ASP A 192 11.27 -12.09 -10.62
N ILE A 193 11.61 -12.13 -9.32
CA ILE A 193 10.67 -12.59 -8.27
C ILE A 193 9.37 -11.78 -8.32
N LEU A 194 9.46 -10.46 -8.48
CA LEU A 194 8.29 -9.57 -8.51
C LEU A 194 7.49 -9.75 -9.79
N LYS A 195 8.16 -9.91 -10.93
CA LYS A 195 7.52 -10.17 -12.23
C LYS A 195 6.75 -11.48 -12.19
N ASP A 196 7.38 -12.53 -11.68
CA ASP A 196 6.79 -13.86 -11.56
C ASP A 196 5.60 -13.88 -10.58
N MET A 197 5.70 -13.16 -9.45
CA MET A 197 4.59 -13.00 -8.51
C MET A 197 3.38 -12.36 -9.20
N SER A 198 3.60 -11.24 -9.91
CA SER A 198 2.53 -10.58 -10.68
C SER A 198 1.93 -11.49 -11.75
N ALA A 199 2.76 -12.22 -12.49
CA ALA A 199 2.31 -13.18 -13.51
C ALA A 199 1.43 -14.31 -12.94
N HIS A 200 1.63 -14.66 -11.67
CA HIS A 200 0.85 -15.66 -10.94
C HIS A 200 -0.32 -15.07 -10.12
N GLY A 201 -0.62 -13.77 -10.26
CA GLY A 201 -1.69 -13.10 -9.53
C GLY A 201 -1.39 -12.86 -8.05
N VAL A 202 -0.12 -12.97 -7.66
CA VAL A 202 0.34 -12.72 -6.29
C VAL A 202 0.76 -11.26 -6.18
N ASP A 203 0.07 -10.53 -5.30
CA ASP A 203 0.42 -9.17 -4.92
C ASP A 203 1.45 -9.21 -3.78
N ILE A 204 2.65 -8.68 -4.02
CA ILE A 204 3.75 -8.67 -3.05
C ILE A 204 3.36 -7.98 -1.74
N ASP A 205 2.52 -6.95 -1.80
CA ASP A 205 2.08 -6.20 -0.61
C ASP A 205 1.14 -7.03 0.27
N ARG A 206 0.58 -8.13 -0.27
CA ARG A 206 -0.26 -9.10 0.46
C ARG A 206 0.53 -10.29 0.98
N VAL A 207 1.80 -10.44 0.60
CA VAL A 207 2.64 -11.55 1.07
C VAL A 207 3.12 -11.24 2.49
N SER A 208 2.73 -12.09 3.44
CA SER A 208 3.18 -11.93 4.83
C SER A 208 4.71 -12.10 4.95
N GLY A 209 5.33 -11.36 5.87
CA GLY A 209 6.76 -11.49 6.16
C GLY A 209 7.15 -12.91 6.58
N LYS A 210 6.24 -13.65 7.24
CA LYS A 210 6.43 -15.07 7.57
C LYS A 210 6.52 -15.92 6.30
N ALA A 211 5.59 -15.77 5.36
CA ALA A 211 5.61 -16.50 4.10
C ALA A 211 6.89 -16.21 3.30
N MET A 212 7.27 -14.93 3.19
CA MET A 212 8.52 -14.55 2.52
C MET A 212 9.76 -15.11 3.22
N SER A 213 9.80 -15.12 4.56
CA SER A 213 10.91 -15.70 5.32
C SER A 213 11.08 -17.19 5.05
N GLU A 214 9.97 -17.95 4.98
CA GLU A 214 9.99 -19.37 4.66
C GLU A 214 10.50 -19.63 3.23
N MET A 215 10.06 -18.82 2.26
CA MET A 215 10.56 -18.90 0.89
C MET A 215 12.05 -18.58 0.76
N LEU A 216 12.54 -17.59 1.51
CA LEU A 216 13.96 -17.24 1.56
C LEU A 216 14.81 -18.38 2.16
N LYS A 217 14.27 -19.12 3.13
CA LYS A 217 14.89 -20.36 3.65
C LYS A 217 14.88 -21.51 2.62
N GLY A 218 14.15 -21.38 1.53
CA GLY A 218 14.04 -22.38 0.46
C GLY A 218 12.81 -23.29 0.60
N ASN A 219 11.89 -22.98 1.51
CA ASN A 219 10.67 -23.75 1.69
C ASN A 219 9.65 -23.40 0.60
N LYS A 220 8.85 -24.40 0.21
CA LYS A 220 7.72 -24.17 -0.70
C LYS A 220 6.57 -23.58 0.12
N THR A 221 6.05 -22.44 -0.31
CA THR A 221 5.07 -21.69 0.49
C THR A 221 3.86 -21.33 -0.36
N ALA A 222 2.66 -21.51 0.20
CA ALA A 222 1.43 -21.05 -0.41
C ALA A 222 1.33 -19.52 -0.28
N LEU A 223 0.98 -18.84 -1.38
CA LEU A 223 0.88 -17.39 -1.43
C LEU A 223 -0.57 -16.96 -1.66
N PRO A 224 -1.02 -15.87 -1.02
CA PRO A 224 -2.37 -15.36 -1.21
C PRO A 224 -2.57 -14.83 -2.63
N GLY A 225 -3.74 -15.10 -3.22
CA GLY A 225 -4.09 -14.64 -4.58
C GLY A 225 -3.57 -15.51 -5.72
N ALA A 226 -2.71 -16.49 -5.45
CA ALA A 226 -2.24 -17.43 -6.46
C ALA A 226 -3.38 -18.26 -7.05
N SER A 227 -3.48 -18.33 -8.38
CA SER A 227 -4.46 -19.16 -9.06
C SER A 227 -4.10 -20.64 -8.96
N GLY A 228 -4.95 -21.44 -8.29
CA GLY A 228 -4.82 -22.91 -8.19
C GLY A 228 -4.06 -23.40 -6.95
N ASN A 229 -3.94 -24.74 -6.80
CA ASN A 229 -3.22 -25.41 -5.70
C ASN A 229 -1.70 -25.38 -5.93
N SER A 230 -1.11 -24.19 -5.99
CA SER A 230 0.32 -24.00 -6.23
C SER A 230 1.05 -23.53 -4.98
N VAL A 231 2.24 -24.05 -4.75
CA VAL A 231 3.21 -23.52 -3.78
C VAL A 231 4.40 -22.96 -4.53
N PHE A 232 5.01 -21.90 -3.97
CA PHE A 232 6.06 -21.16 -4.63
C PHE A 232 7.38 -21.30 -3.87
N ALA A 233 8.49 -21.25 -4.58
CA ALA A 233 9.82 -21.18 -3.99
C ALA A 233 10.71 -20.20 -4.75
N ILE A 234 11.63 -19.56 -4.02
CA ILE A 234 12.66 -18.71 -4.62
C ILE A 234 13.80 -19.62 -5.10
N VAL A 235 14.09 -19.56 -6.40
CA VAL A 235 15.08 -20.40 -7.08
C VAL A 235 16.19 -19.55 -7.71
N LYS A 236 17.43 -20.08 -7.71
CA LYS A 236 18.56 -19.44 -8.39
C LYS A 236 18.52 -19.83 -9.87
N GLY A 237 18.54 -18.83 -10.75
CA GLY A 237 18.64 -18.98 -12.19
C GLY A 237 19.93 -18.35 -12.76
N PRO A 238 20.12 -18.35 -14.09
CA PRO A 238 21.31 -17.80 -14.74
C PRO A 238 21.49 -16.29 -14.54
N ALA A 239 20.38 -15.54 -14.44
CA ALA A 239 20.37 -14.08 -14.30
C ALA A 239 20.23 -13.58 -12.85
N GLY A 240 20.09 -14.48 -11.86
CA GLY A 240 19.84 -14.10 -10.47
C GLY A 240 18.86 -15.02 -9.76
N TYR A 241 17.88 -14.45 -9.07
CA TYR A 241 16.83 -15.20 -8.37
C TYR A 241 15.44 -14.89 -8.94
N GLY A 242 14.62 -15.94 -9.05
CA GLY A 242 13.23 -15.85 -9.53
C GLY A 242 12.27 -16.70 -8.70
N LEU A 243 10.98 -16.62 -9.01
CA LEU A 243 9.93 -17.39 -8.33
C LEU A 243 9.49 -18.56 -9.21
N LYS A 244 9.46 -19.77 -8.65
CA LYS A 244 8.95 -20.94 -9.35
C LYS A 244 7.70 -21.49 -8.67
N ALA A 245 6.64 -21.68 -9.44
CA ALA A 245 5.42 -22.36 -9.00
C ALA A 245 5.59 -23.90 -9.09
N PHE A 246 5.07 -24.60 -8.09
CA PHE A 246 4.98 -26.05 -8.02
C PHE A 246 3.54 -26.44 -7.74
N GLN A 247 2.97 -27.30 -8.59
CA GLN A 247 1.64 -27.83 -8.35
C GLN A 247 1.68 -28.82 -7.18
N ILE A 248 0.75 -28.66 -6.24
CA ILE A 248 0.49 -29.68 -5.22
C ILE A 248 -0.36 -30.76 -5.91
N ALA A 249 0.21 -31.97 -6.07
CA ALA A 249 -0.58 -33.10 -6.55
C ALA A 249 -1.78 -33.30 -5.61
N LYS A 250 -3.00 -33.41 -6.17
CA LYS A 250 -4.14 -33.94 -5.41
C LYS A 250 -3.75 -35.34 -4.94
N GLN A 251 -3.50 -35.51 -3.64
CA GLN A 251 -3.60 -36.82 -3.03
C GLN A 251 -5.08 -37.22 -3.13
N VAL A 252 -5.42 -37.97 -4.18
CA VAL A 252 -6.67 -38.69 -4.28
C VAL A 252 -6.62 -39.75 -3.18
N HIS A 253 -7.20 -39.45 -2.02
CA HIS A 253 -7.60 -40.52 -1.11
C HIS A 253 -8.85 -41.14 -1.72
N SER A 254 -8.67 -42.17 -2.56
CA SER A 254 -9.75 -43.11 -2.81
C SER A 254 -9.88 -43.99 -1.57
N ALA A 255 -10.66 -43.53 -0.59
CA ALA A 255 -11.26 -44.45 0.37
C ALA A 255 -12.48 -45.04 -0.34
N ALA A 256 -12.28 -46.22 -0.93
CA ALA A 256 -13.35 -47.06 -1.43
C ALA A 256 -14.34 -47.30 -0.28
N ALA A 257 -15.61 -47.09 -0.57
CA ALA A 257 -16.70 -47.63 0.21
C ALA A 257 -16.54 -49.15 0.28
N GLN A 258 -16.20 -49.67 1.46
CA GLN A 258 -16.54 -51.00 1.88
C GLN A 258 -17.61 -50.86 2.97
N GLU A 259 -18.85 -50.68 2.50
CA GLU A 259 -20.03 -51.25 3.16
C GLU A 259 -20.70 -52.10 2.09
N ILE A 260 -20.53 -53.41 2.19
CA ILE A 260 -21.54 -54.49 2.20
C ILE A 260 -20.84 -55.71 2.78
#